data_AF-C2Y0V1-F1
#
_entry.id   AF-C2Y0V1-F1
#
_cell.length_a   1.000
_cell.length_b   1.000
_cell.length_c   1.000
_cell.angle_alpha   90.00
_cell.angle_beta   90.00
_cell.angle_gamma   90.00
#
_symmetry.space_group_name_H-M   'P 1'
#
loop_
_entity.id
_entity.type
_entity.pdbx_description
1 polymer ?
#
loop_
_entity_poly.entity_id
_entity_poly.type
_entity_poly.pdbx_seq_one_letter_code
_entity_poly.pdbx_strand_id
1 'polypeptide(L)' 'MTKTLIINAHPKIDDTSSVSIQVFNHFLESYKEVISNSEVVEQINLYSDVVPMIDQTVLSAWDKQRNEMK' A
#
# COMPACT_ATOMS: atom_id res chain seq x y z
N MET A 1 5.74 8.51 16.83
CA MET A 1 5.66 8.98 15.43
C MET A 1 4.41 8.37 14.85
N THR A 2 3.44 9.19 14.44
CA THR A 2 2.18 8.69 13.86
C THR A 2 2.38 8.54 12.36
N LYS A 3 1.88 7.44 11.79
CA LYS A 3 2.02 7.14 10.36
C LYS A 3 0.69 6.67 9.81
N THR A 4 0.34 7.21 8.64
CA THR A 4 -0.83 6.79 7.86
C THR A 4 -0.37 6.12 6.58
N LEU A 5 -0.90 4.92 6.30
CA LEU A 5 -0.59 4.15 5.09
C LEU A 5 -1.81 4.12 4.19
N ILE A 6 -1.65 4.62 2.97
CA ILE A 6 -2.62 4.53 1.89
C ILE A 6 -2.37 3.23 1.14
N ILE A 7 -3.40 2.38 1.06
CA ILE A 7 -3.37 1.13 0.29
C ILE A 7 -4.25 1.30 -0.93
N ASN A 8 -3.66 1.64 -2.07
CA ASN A 8 -4.39 1.81 -3.31
C ASN A 8 -4.56 0.47 -4.03
N ALA A 9 -5.78 -0.05 -4.00
CA ALA A 9 -6.16 -1.30 -4.66
C ALA A 9 -6.83 -1.08 -6.03
N HIS A 10 -6.69 0.10 -6.64
CA HIS A 10 -7.28 0.40 -7.94
C HIS A 10 -6.33 0.02 -9.09
N PRO A 11 -6.76 -0.78 -10.10
CA PRO A 11 -5.90 -1.20 -11.20
C PRO A 11 -5.33 -0.07 -12.05
N LYS A 12 -6.07 1.03 -12.15
CA LYS A 12 -5.64 2.23 -12.85
C LYS A 12 -5.33 3.31 -11.83
N ILE A 13 -4.07 3.47 -11.46
CA ILE A 13 -3.65 4.21 -10.26
C ILE A 13 -4.05 5.69 -10.30
N ASP A 14 -3.95 6.31 -11.47
CA ASP A 14 -4.19 7.74 -11.67
C ASP A 14 -5.38 8.02 -12.62
N ASP A 15 -6.32 7.08 -12.74
CA ASP A 15 -7.48 7.27 -13.60
C ASP A 15 -8.43 8.32 -12.99
N THR A 16 -8.36 9.54 -13.52
CA THR A 16 -9.19 10.67 -13.11
C THR A 16 -10.67 10.45 -13.39
N SER A 17 -11.05 9.44 -14.17
CA SER A 17 -12.44 9.03 -14.38
C SER A 17 -12.97 8.05 -13.32
N SER A 18 -12.10 7.47 -12.49
CA SER A 18 -12.52 6.56 -11.41
C SER A 18 -13.11 7.32 -10.23
N VAL A 19 -14.35 7.00 -9.88
CA VAL A 19 -15.06 7.58 -8.72
C VAL A 19 -14.27 7.36 -7.43
N SER A 20 -13.70 6.17 -7.23
CA SER A 20 -12.93 5.85 -6.02
C SER A 20 -11.66 6.70 -5.90
N ILE A 21 -10.99 7.00 -7.01
CA ILE A 21 -9.78 7.84 -7.05
C ILE A 21 -10.14 9.31 -6.80
N GLN A 22 -11.25 9.79 -7.37
CA GLN A 22 -11.74 11.15 -7.10
C GLN A 22 -12.05 11.36 -5.62
N VAL A 23 -12.76 10.42 -4.99
CA VAL A 23 -13.06 10.48 -3.55
C VAL A 23 -11.78 10.38 -2.72
N PHE A 24 -10.84 9.51 -3.09
CA PHE A 24 -9.55 9.40 -2.43
C PHE A 24 -8.76 10.72 -2.50
N ASN A 25 -8.69 11.36 -3.67
CA ASN A 25 -7.99 12.64 -3.83
C ASN A 25 -8.61 13.72 -2.95
N HIS A 26 -9.94 13.82 -2.93
CA HIS A 26 -10.64 14.76 -2.06
C HIS A 26 -10.38 14.50 -0.56
N PHE A 27 -10.39 13.22 -0.17
CA PHE A 27 -10.01 12.82 1.19
C PHE A 27 -8.57 13.22 1.50
N LEU A 28 -7.62 12.94 0.62
CA LEU A 28 -6.20 13.20 0.86
C LEU A 28 -5.90 14.70 0.97
N GLU A 29 -6.56 15.53 0.16
CA GLU A 29 -6.51 16.98 0.27
C GLU A 29 -7.02 17.43 1.64
N SER A 30 -8.22 17.02 2.03
CA SER A 30 -8.83 17.37 3.32
C SER A 30 -8.01 16.86 4.51
N TYR A 31 -7.42 15.67 4.39
CA TYR A 31 -6.63 15.04 5.44
C TYR A 31 -5.33 15.80 5.70
N LYS A 32 -4.65 16.25 4.63
CA LYS A 32 -3.41 17.04 4.73
C LYS A 32 -3.59 18.37 5.46
N GLU A 33 -4.80 18.94 5.46
CA GLU A 33 -5.11 20.18 6.17
C GLU A 33 -5.21 20.00 7.69
N VAL A 34 -5.51 18.79 8.17
CA VAL A 34 -5.81 18.53 9.59
C VAL A 34 -4.74 17.74 10.34
N ILE A 35 -3.85 17.05 9.63
CA ILE A 35 -2.79 16.24 10.27
C ILE A 35 -1.68 17.10 10.87
N SER A 36 -0.98 16.53 11.86
CA SER A 36 0.22 17.13 12.42
C SER A 36 1.37 17.13 11.41
N ASN A 37 2.21 18.17 11.41
CA ASN A 37 3.47 18.22 10.64
C ASN A 37 4.45 17.06 10.96
N SER A 38 4.25 16.37 12.08
CA SER A 38 5.05 15.21 12.48
C SER A 38 4.50 13.86 11.96
N GLU A 39 3.33 13.88 11.33
CA GLU A 39 2.70 12.69 10.76
C GLU A 39 3.24 12.40 9.36
N VAL A 40 3.59 11.13 9.13
CA VAL A 40 4.09 10.67 7.83
C VAL A 40 3.00 9.92 7.10
N VAL A 41 2.76 10.30 5.84
CA VAL A 41 1.83 9.59 4.95
C VAL A 41 2.63 8.80 3.92
N GLU A 42 2.45 7.48 3.89
CA GLU A 42 3.05 6.56 2.92
C GLU A 42 1.96 5.96 2.04
N GLN A 43 2.31 5.53 0.83
CA GLN A 43 1.37 4.91 -0.11
C GLN A 43 1.99 3.67 -0.75
N ILE A 44 1.18 2.62 -0.88
CA ILE A 44 1.46 1.43 -1.68
C ILE A 44 0.35 1.26 -2.73
N ASN A 45 0.74 1.06 -3.98
CA ASN A 45 -0.14 0.82 -5.12
C ASN A 45 -0.12 -0.67 -5.48
N LEU A 46 -1.16 -1.42 -5.13
CA LEU A 46 -1.18 -2.89 -5.26
C LEU A 46 -1.09 -3.39 -6.71
N TYR A 47 -1.38 -2.53 -7.69
CA TYR A 47 -1.34 -2.86 -9.13
C TYR A 47 -0.12 -2.27 -9.87
N SER A 48 0.82 -1.64 -9.17
CA SER A 48 2.10 -1.15 -9.76
C SER A 48 3.30 -1.57 -8.94
N ASP A 49 3.19 -1.53 -7.61
CA ASP A 49 4.27 -1.91 -6.72
C ASP A 49 4.40 -3.44 -6.68
N VAL A 50 5.60 -3.91 -6.34
CA VAL A 50 5.84 -5.35 -6.16
C VAL A 50 5.15 -5.81 -4.88
N VAL A 51 4.02 -6.50 -5.04
CA VAL A 51 3.33 -7.24 -3.98
C VAL A 51 3.47 -8.73 -4.29
N PRO A 52 4.47 -9.42 -3.69
CA PRO A 52 4.74 -10.81 -4.03
C PRO A 52 3.53 -11.71 -3.77
N MET A 53 3.07 -12.38 -4.81
CA MET A 53 2.05 -13.42 -4.70
C MET A 53 2.65 -14.65 -4.01
N ILE A 54 1.86 -15.32 -3.17
CA ILE A 54 2.27 -16.62 -2.63
C ILE A 54 2.26 -17.64 -3.77
N ASP A 55 3.43 -18.19 -4.06
CA ASP A 55 3.63 -19.24 -5.07
C ASP A 55 4.58 -20.33 -4.55
N GLN A 56 4.94 -21.30 -5.41
CA GLN A 56 5.86 -22.38 -5.05
C GLN A 56 7.23 -21.86 -4.57
N THR A 57 7.70 -20.74 -5.11
CA THR A 57 8.99 -20.12 -4.75
C THR A 57 8.90 -19.55 -3.34
N VAL A 58 7.85 -18.77 -3.05
CA VAL A 58 7.60 -18.19 -1.72
C VAL A 58 7.44 -19.29 -0.67
N LEU A 59 6.66 -20.33 -0.96
CA LEU A 59 6.45 -21.45 -0.04
C LEU A 59 7.75 -22.22 0.22
N SER A 60 8.53 -22.50 -0.82
CA SER A 60 9.83 -23.17 -0.69
C SER A 60 10.83 -22.34 0.12
N ALA A 61 10.82 -21.02 -0.04
CA ALA A 61 11.65 -20.11 0.73
C ALA A 61 11.28 -20.12 2.22
N TRP A 62 9.97 -20.10 2.54
CA TRP A 62 9.49 -20.19 3.91
C TRP A 62 9.85 -21.53 4.57
N ASP A 63 9.77 -22.65 3.85
CA ASP A 63 10.15 -23.96 4.36
C ASP A 63 11.66 -24.04 4.66
N LYS A 64 12.51 -23.47 3.78
CA LYS A 64 13.96 -23.36 4.03
C LYS A 64 14.25 -22.52 5.28
N GLN A 65 13.67 -21.33 5.38
CA GLN A 65 13.85 -20.44 6.52
C GLN A 65 13.43 -21.12 7.83
N ARG A 66 12.31 -21.86 7.84
CA ARG A 66 11.85 -22.60 9.04
C ARG A 66 12.81 -23.70 9.46
N ASN A 67 13.47 -24.36 8.51
CA ASN A 67 14.40 -25.46 8.80
C ASN A 67 15.79 -24.96 9.22
N GLU A 68 16.23 -23.79 8.77
CA GLU A 68 17.50 -23.16 9.19
C GLU A 68 17.44 -22.56 10.61
N MET A 69 16.24 -22.26 11.12
CA MET A 69 16.02 -21.78 12.50
C MET A 69 15.87 -22.90 13.54
N LYS A 70 16.05 -24.17 13.15
CA LYS A 70 16.03 -25.35 14.04
C LYS A 70 17.43 -25.89 14.25
#